data_AF-A0A2E3ZG23-F1
#
_entry.id   AF-A0A2E3ZG23-F1
#
_cell.length_a   1.000
_cell.length_b   1.000
_cell.length_c   1.000
_cell.angle_alpha   90.00
_cell.angle_beta   90.00
_cell.angle_gamma   90.00
#
_symmetry.space_group_name_H-M   'P 1'
#
loop_
_entity.id
_entity.type
_entity.pdbx_description
1 polymer ?
#
loop_
_entity_poly.entity_id
_entity_poly.type
_entity_poly.pdbx_seq_one_letter_code
_entity_poly.pdbx_strand_id
1 'polypeptide(L)'
;MDSEDGGYTYASNVDNHRSLMADMCDIKTYASNGQWTAAKDVYQNGKNAPKSDGSYRTLAGFAAATGKQHNYDSYYGMNGAIDAHIMAALDGTGDFEGTSDTVRYQGVAKLTANMAMVAYTIHELNTAVNKAEAGNWENNDSGAPHNWDEGWAFFHGPDENVGCGPVSTLNKRANDFGTKTTTSFGDVANTTHAITDAMVGGLAALQTNDSTGYNDAAGVVVKNVIIAYSQAVLKYTYKMDSSTDAAKYQAEGYAFWKTIEAYAADYTDACYNNKTHTMAYVGDAVDATVCDNFSWYTDFSMGGGPAFTGCYNVVSHTVATGVNESQCNEGFGAVGSTGMPMYYNNYGATQMNSLLNLTDASQLGTSYDVSAWLAPVWAHYGITADDIGSYS
;
A
#
# COMPACT_ATOMS: atom_id res chain seq x y z
N MET A 1 27.98 9.35 2.04
CA MET A 1 27.10 9.97 1.03
C MET A 1 26.65 11.33 1.59
N ASP A 2 25.74 12.06 0.93
CA ASP A 2 25.27 13.36 1.45
C ASP A 2 24.59 13.21 2.82
N SER A 3 24.62 14.23 3.67
CA SER A 3 24.00 14.18 5.02
C SER A 3 22.48 14.37 5.01
N GLU A 4 21.91 14.68 3.85
CA GLU A 4 20.49 14.95 3.64
C GLU A 4 20.06 14.37 2.29
N ASP A 5 18.82 13.89 2.20
CA ASP A 5 18.13 13.57 0.94
C ASP A 5 16.67 14.01 1.03
N GLY A 6 16.13 14.56 -0.06
CA GLY A 6 14.69 14.83 -0.15
C GLY A 6 14.10 15.71 0.97
N GLY A 7 14.90 16.61 1.55
CA GLY A 7 14.51 17.49 2.66
C GLY A 7 14.62 16.86 4.06
N TYR A 8 15.23 15.68 4.19
CA TYR A 8 15.42 14.98 5.46
C TYR A 8 16.91 14.85 5.80
N THR A 9 17.32 15.37 6.96
CA THR A 9 18.69 15.24 7.49
C THR A 9 18.81 14.01 8.37
N TYR A 10 19.77 13.13 8.05
CA TYR A 10 20.00 11.91 8.83
C TYR A 10 20.67 12.21 10.17
N ALA A 11 20.24 11.50 11.23
CA ALA A 11 20.89 11.55 12.55
C ALA A 11 22.09 10.58 12.66
N SER A 12 22.18 9.60 11.75
CA SER A 12 23.10 8.48 11.80
C SER A 12 23.62 8.10 10.41
N ASN A 13 24.68 7.29 10.36
CA ASN A 13 25.22 6.81 9.09
C ASN A 13 24.46 5.57 8.60
N VAL A 14 23.58 5.77 7.62
CA VAL A 14 22.81 4.73 6.93
C VAL A 14 23.21 4.55 5.45
N ASP A 15 24.42 4.97 5.07
CA ASP A 15 24.91 4.93 3.68
C ASP A 15 24.75 3.54 3.03
N ASN A 16 24.94 2.48 3.82
CA ASN A 16 24.82 1.10 3.34
C ASN A 16 23.36 0.76 2.96
N HIS A 17 22.36 1.27 3.69
CA HIS A 17 20.94 1.10 3.34
C HIS A 17 20.55 1.97 2.15
N ARG A 18 21.04 3.22 2.09
CA ARG A 18 20.82 4.12 0.95
C ARG A 18 21.34 3.53 -0.35
N SER A 19 22.49 2.85 -0.29
CA SER A 19 23.11 2.20 -1.45
C SER A 19 22.26 1.09 -2.09
N LEU A 20 21.28 0.52 -1.37
CA LEU A 20 20.35 -0.49 -1.93
C LEU A 20 19.43 0.10 -3.02
N MET A 21 19.24 1.42 -3.03
CA MET A 21 18.45 2.08 -4.08
C MET A 21 19.13 1.93 -5.46
N ALA A 22 20.47 1.91 -5.50
CA ALA A 22 21.23 1.64 -6.72
C ALA A 22 21.07 0.18 -7.19
N ASP A 23 21.04 -0.79 -6.27
CA ASP A 23 20.73 -2.20 -6.61
C ASP A 23 19.34 -2.32 -7.25
N MET A 24 18.35 -1.62 -6.72
CA MET A 24 17.00 -1.61 -7.30
C MET A 24 16.97 -0.91 -8.68
N CYS A 25 17.75 0.15 -8.91
CA CYS A 25 17.93 0.71 -10.26
C CYS A 25 18.55 -0.30 -11.23
N ASP A 26 19.56 -1.06 -10.80
CA ASP A 26 20.21 -2.10 -11.59
C ASP A 26 19.24 -3.24 -11.93
N ILE A 27 18.50 -3.75 -10.95
CA ILE A 27 17.46 -4.80 -11.13
C ILE A 27 16.45 -4.36 -12.19
N LYS A 28 15.94 -3.13 -12.09
CA LYS A 28 14.98 -2.59 -13.04
C LYS A 28 15.57 -2.50 -14.44
N THR A 29 16.81 -2.04 -14.57
CA THR A 29 17.53 -1.98 -15.85
C THR A 29 17.67 -3.37 -16.47
N TYR A 30 18.18 -4.34 -15.72
CA TYR A 30 18.37 -5.71 -16.19
C TYR A 30 17.04 -6.36 -16.58
N ALA A 31 16.01 -6.24 -15.75
CA ALA A 31 14.68 -6.79 -16.03
C ALA A 31 14.05 -6.16 -17.29
N SER A 32 14.21 -4.84 -17.49
CA SER A 32 13.68 -4.17 -18.69
C SER A 32 14.33 -4.64 -19.99
N ASN A 33 15.56 -5.18 -19.91
CA ASN A 33 16.29 -5.77 -21.03
C ASN A 33 16.09 -7.28 -21.15
N GLY A 34 15.18 -7.90 -20.37
CA GLY A 34 14.97 -9.35 -20.35
C GLY A 34 16.15 -10.13 -19.73
N GLN A 35 17.05 -9.46 -19.02
CA GLN A 35 18.24 -10.06 -18.39
C GLN A 35 17.89 -10.63 -17.01
N TRP A 36 16.95 -11.59 -16.97
CA TRP A 36 16.37 -12.13 -15.73
C TRP A 36 17.41 -12.67 -14.74
N THR A 37 18.41 -13.40 -15.24
CA THR A 37 19.51 -13.92 -14.41
C THR A 37 20.30 -12.80 -13.75
N ALA A 38 20.60 -11.72 -14.47
CA ALA A 38 21.35 -10.59 -13.92
C ALA A 38 20.51 -9.77 -12.93
N ALA A 39 19.22 -9.57 -13.23
CA ALA A 39 18.29 -8.94 -12.28
C ALA A 39 18.19 -9.74 -10.98
N LYS A 40 18.06 -11.08 -11.09
CA LYS A 40 18.02 -11.98 -9.95
C LYS A 40 19.32 -11.99 -9.16
N ASP A 41 20.47 -11.98 -9.85
CA ASP A 41 21.78 -11.93 -9.21
C ASP A 41 21.95 -10.68 -8.34
N VAL A 42 21.60 -9.50 -8.85
CA VAL A 42 21.64 -8.26 -8.03
C VAL A 42 20.67 -8.34 -6.85
N TYR A 43 19.46 -8.89 -7.05
CA TYR A 43 18.49 -9.02 -5.96
C TYR A 43 18.99 -9.93 -4.83
N GLN A 44 19.57 -11.09 -5.17
CA GLN A 44 19.98 -12.12 -4.22
C GLN A 44 21.36 -11.87 -3.62
N ASN A 45 22.28 -11.32 -4.40
CA ASN A 45 23.69 -11.21 -4.03
C ASN A 45 24.14 -9.77 -3.79
N GLY A 46 23.34 -8.77 -4.15
CA GLY A 46 23.67 -7.35 -4.00
C GLY A 46 24.80 -6.90 -4.93
N LYS A 47 24.99 -5.60 -5.07
CA LYS A 47 26.07 -5.04 -5.90
C LYS A 47 26.64 -3.73 -5.39
N ASN A 48 25.82 -2.87 -4.79
CA ASN A 48 26.19 -1.50 -4.47
C ASN A 48 26.35 -1.24 -2.97
N ALA A 49 25.97 -2.18 -2.10
CA ALA A 49 25.94 -2.03 -0.64
C ALA A 49 26.93 -2.97 0.10
N PRO A 50 28.26 -2.75 0.03
CA PRO A 50 29.26 -3.65 0.62
C PRO A 50 29.26 -3.60 2.15
N LYS A 51 29.48 -4.75 2.78
CA LYS A 51 29.74 -4.92 4.22
C LYS A 51 31.25 -5.00 4.48
N SER A 52 31.63 -4.87 5.74
CA SER A 52 33.03 -4.94 6.17
C SER A 52 33.69 -6.30 5.94
N ASP A 53 32.90 -7.37 5.84
CA ASP A 53 33.35 -8.74 5.57
C ASP A 53 33.51 -9.05 4.07
N GLY A 54 33.26 -8.07 3.19
CA GLY A 54 33.33 -8.22 1.74
C GLY A 54 32.07 -8.83 1.11
N SER A 55 31.07 -9.22 1.89
CA SER A 55 29.73 -9.54 1.38
C SER A 55 28.91 -8.27 1.13
N TYR A 56 27.72 -8.39 0.56
CA TYR A 56 26.83 -7.26 0.31
C TYR A 56 25.56 -7.35 1.17
N ARG A 57 24.95 -6.20 1.47
CA ARG A 57 23.53 -6.15 1.83
C ARG A 57 22.72 -6.43 0.57
N THR A 58 21.57 -7.08 0.74
CA THR A 58 20.81 -7.64 -0.38
C THR A 58 19.33 -7.38 -0.17
N LEU A 59 18.60 -7.00 -1.21
CA LEU A 59 17.16 -6.84 -1.14
C LEU A 59 16.44 -8.15 -0.79
N ALA A 60 16.94 -9.30 -1.26
CA ALA A 60 16.42 -10.62 -0.89
C ALA A 60 16.58 -10.91 0.62
N GLY A 61 17.76 -10.65 1.18
CA GLY A 61 18.03 -10.85 2.60
C GLY A 61 17.14 -10.01 3.52
N PHE A 62 16.67 -8.86 3.04
CA PHE A 62 15.58 -8.12 3.68
C PHE A 62 14.26 -8.87 3.39
N ALA A 63 13.78 -8.92 2.16
CA ALA A 63 12.46 -9.46 1.81
C ALA A 63 12.13 -10.87 2.37
N ALA A 64 13.11 -11.74 2.58
CA ALA A 64 12.96 -13.11 3.08
C ALA A 64 13.09 -13.25 4.62
N ALA A 65 13.48 -12.18 5.33
CA ALA A 65 13.76 -12.25 6.75
C ALA A 65 12.50 -12.45 7.60
N THR A 66 12.61 -13.27 8.64
CA THR A 66 11.51 -13.56 9.57
C THR A 66 11.41 -12.52 10.69
N GLY A 67 10.22 -12.38 11.29
CA GLY A 67 10.03 -11.54 12.49
C GLY A 67 10.07 -10.04 12.18
N LYS A 68 9.75 -9.68 10.94
CA LYS A 68 9.73 -8.30 10.46
C LYS A 68 8.41 -7.63 10.79
N GLN A 69 8.48 -6.32 11.05
CA GLN A 69 7.39 -5.52 11.61
C GLN A 69 6.59 -4.78 10.54
N HIS A 70 6.26 -5.44 9.42
CA HIS A 70 5.60 -4.83 8.27
C HIS A 70 4.26 -5.47 7.91
N ASN A 71 3.71 -6.32 8.80
CA ASN A 71 2.41 -7.01 8.69
C ASN A 71 2.24 -8.02 7.54
N TYR A 72 2.96 -7.90 6.42
CA TYR A 72 2.84 -8.81 5.26
C TYR A 72 2.95 -10.29 5.61
N ASP A 73 3.95 -10.69 6.40
CA ASP A 73 4.13 -12.11 6.74
C ASP A 73 2.96 -12.66 7.56
N SER A 74 2.41 -11.85 8.47
CA SER A 74 1.22 -12.22 9.24
C SER A 74 -0.01 -12.31 8.34
N TYR A 75 -0.20 -11.32 7.47
CA TYR A 75 -1.32 -11.27 6.54
C TYR A 75 -1.34 -12.47 5.58
N TYR A 76 -0.20 -12.80 4.98
CA TYR A 76 -0.08 -13.94 4.08
C TYR A 76 0.11 -15.28 4.81
N GLY A 77 0.23 -15.27 6.15
CA GLY A 77 0.53 -16.47 6.94
C GLY A 77 1.84 -17.14 6.54
N MET A 78 2.80 -16.37 6.02
CA MET A 78 4.04 -16.88 5.41
C MET A 78 5.21 -15.95 5.73
N ASN A 79 6.25 -16.50 6.37
CA ASN A 79 7.51 -15.78 6.52
C ASN A 79 8.15 -15.50 5.15
N GLY A 80 8.63 -14.28 4.94
CA GLY A 80 9.26 -13.89 3.68
C GLY A 80 8.28 -13.77 2.51
N ALA A 81 7.01 -13.41 2.79
CA ALA A 81 5.98 -13.30 1.76
C ALA A 81 6.35 -12.29 0.66
N ILE A 82 7.08 -11.23 1.02
CA ILE A 82 7.57 -10.21 0.09
C ILE A 82 8.57 -10.83 -0.90
N ASP A 83 9.54 -11.62 -0.41
CA ASP A 83 10.52 -12.32 -1.25
C ASP A 83 9.82 -13.30 -2.19
N ALA A 84 8.84 -14.05 -1.69
CA ALA A 84 8.08 -15.00 -2.49
C ALA A 84 7.42 -14.34 -3.72
N HIS A 85 6.82 -13.16 -3.56
CA HIS A 85 6.23 -12.41 -4.68
C HIS A 85 7.27 -11.90 -5.68
N ILE A 86 8.39 -11.37 -5.20
CA ILE A 86 9.46 -10.83 -6.07
C ILE A 86 10.15 -11.97 -6.84
N MET A 87 10.47 -13.06 -6.15
CA MET A 87 11.07 -14.24 -6.72
C MET A 87 10.16 -14.91 -7.75
N ALA A 88 8.84 -14.96 -7.51
CA ALA A 88 7.87 -15.43 -8.48
C ALA A 88 7.94 -14.64 -9.81
N ALA A 89 8.08 -13.32 -9.74
CA ALA A 89 8.26 -12.48 -10.93
C ALA A 89 9.62 -12.73 -11.62
N LEU A 90 10.71 -12.77 -10.85
CA LEU A 90 12.08 -13.01 -11.34
C LEU A 90 12.22 -14.38 -12.02
N ASP A 91 11.56 -15.41 -11.49
CA ASP A 91 11.63 -16.78 -12.01
C ASP A 91 10.52 -17.09 -13.02
N GLY A 92 9.48 -16.26 -13.11
CA GLY A 92 8.34 -16.50 -14.01
C GLY A 92 7.47 -17.66 -13.53
N THR A 93 7.27 -17.75 -12.21
CA THR A 93 6.50 -18.80 -11.54
C THR A 93 5.35 -18.19 -10.74
N GLY A 94 4.51 -19.02 -10.12
CA GLY A 94 3.38 -18.53 -9.30
C GLY A 94 2.43 -17.67 -10.14
N ASP A 95 2.08 -16.49 -9.64
CA ASP A 95 1.20 -15.56 -10.36
C ASP A 95 1.76 -15.10 -11.71
N PHE A 96 3.06 -15.27 -11.96
CA PHE A 96 3.73 -14.90 -13.21
C PHE A 96 3.91 -16.08 -14.18
N GLU A 97 3.46 -17.29 -13.82
CA GLU A 97 3.59 -18.47 -14.68
C GLU A 97 2.83 -18.28 -16.01
N GLY A 98 3.52 -18.55 -17.12
CA GLY A 98 2.95 -18.41 -18.47
C GLY A 98 2.71 -16.96 -18.93
N THR A 99 3.05 -15.97 -18.12
CA THR A 99 2.91 -14.55 -18.48
C THR A 99 4.03 -14.09 -19.45
N SER A 100 3.78 -12.98 -20.15
CA SER A 100 4.79 -12.39 -21.06
C SER A 100 5.94 -11.71 -20.30
N ASP A 101 7.09 -11.54 -20.96
CA ASP A 101 8.22 -10.79 -20.42
C ASP A 101 7.86 -9.35 -20.02
N THR A 102 6.91 -8.72 -20.72
CA THR A 102 6.39 -7.39 -20.35
C THR A 102 5.69 -7.42 -18.99
N VAL A 103 4.84 -8.42 -18.73
CA VAL A 103 4.13 -8.61 -17.47
C VAL A 103 5.12 -8.91 -16.34
N ARG A 104 6.06 -9.84 -16.59
CA ARG A 104 7.13 -10.19 -15.65
C ARG A 104 7.98 -8.98 -15.27
N TYR A 105 8.36 -8.15 -16.25
CA TYR A 105 9.11 -6.92 -15.99
C TYR A 105 8.33 -5.97 -15.07
N GLN A 106 7.02 -5.78 -15.28
CA GLN A 106 6.23 -4.96 -14.35
C GLN A 106 6.23 -5.56 -12.95
N GLY A 107 6.05 -6.88 -12.81
CA GLY A 107 6.16 -7.57 -11.52
C GLY A 107 7.48 -7.27 -10.82
N VAL A 108 8.61 -7.58 -11.46
CA VAL A 108 9.95 -7.36 -10.90
C VAL A 108 10.18 -5.90 -10.52
N ALA A 109 9.91 -4.97 -11.44
CA ALA A 109 10.20 -3.56 -11.23
C ALA A 109 9.31 -2.94 -10.14
N LYS A 110 8.03 -3.30 -10.07
CA LYS A 110 7.07 -2.66 -9.16
C LYS A 110 7.02 -3.32 -7.79
N LEU A 111 7.06 -4.66 -7.70
CA LEU A 111 7.10 -5.34 -6.40
C LEU A 111 8.38 -4.99 -5.64
N THR A 112 9.54 -5.00 -6.32
CA THR A 112 10.81 -4.65 -5.66
C THR A 112 10.83 -3.19 -5.21
N ALA A 113 10.46 -2.26 -6.09
CA ALA A 113 10.55 -0.83 -5.77
C ALA A 113 9.45 -0.32 -4.83
N ASN A 114 8.29 -0.97 -4.78
CA ASN A 114 7.14 -0.48 -4.01
C ASN A 114 6.84 -1.42 -2.85
N MET A 115 6.44 -2.66 -3.10
CA MET A 115 6.10 -3.61 -2.02
C MET A 115 7.28 -3.81 -1.05
N ALA A 116 8.47 -4.18 -1.54
CA ALA A 116 9.61 -4.41 -0.65
C ALA A 116 10.11 -3.14 0.04
N MET A 117 10.35 -2.06 -0.71
CA MET A 117 10.90 -0.83 -0.11
C MET A 117 9.92 -0.17 0.88
N VAL A 118 8.61 -0.18 0.60
CA VAL A 118 7.59 0.32 1.55
C VAL A 118 7.48 -0.60 2.76
N ALA A 119 7.47 -1.92 2.57
CA ALA A 119 7.46 -2.85 3.69
C ALA A 119 8.66 -2.63 4.62
N TYR A 120 9.84 -2.41 4.05
CA TYR A 120 11.05 -2.14 4.83
C TYR A 120 11.05 -0.77 5.48
N THR A 121 10.51 0.25 4.82
CA THR A 121 10.23 1.54 5.46
C THR A 121 9.40 1.31 6.74
N ILE A 122 8.25 0.64 6.63
CA ILE A 122 7.35 0.42 7.77
C ILE A 122 7.99 -0.47 8.84
N HIS A 123 8.74 -1.51 8.45
CA HIS A 123 9.48 -2.34 9.39
C HIS A 123 10.45 -1.51 10.24
N GLU A 124 11.21 -0.62 9.62
CA GLU A 124 12.20 0.17 10.32
C GLU A 124 11.56 1.24 11.21
N LEU A 125 10.47 1.87 10.78
CA LEU A 125 9.71 2.79 11.63
C LEU A 125 9.13 2.09 12.87
N ASN A 126 8.50 0.93 12.70
CA ASN A 126 7.98 0.14 13.83
C ASN A 126 9.11 -0.38 14.73
N THR A 127 10.30 -0.62 14.17
CA THR A 127 11.49 -0.98 14.96
C THR A 127 12.02 0.20 15.75
N ALA A 128 12.02 1.41 15.18
CA ALA A 128 12.36 2.63 15.88
C ALA A 128 11.40 2.90 17.04
N VAL A 129 10.09 2.81 16.81
CA VAL A 129 9.04 2.92 17.84
C VAL A 129 9.30 1.96 18.99
N ASN A 130 9.44 0.66 18.71
CA ASN A 130 9.69 -0.33 19.76
C ASN A 130 11.00 -0.10 20.51
N LYS A 131 12.05 0.36 19.82
CA LYS A 131 13.33 0.71 20.47
C LYS A 131 13.17 1.91 21.39
N ALA A 132 12.42 2.93 20.99
CA ALA A 132 12.15 4.10 21.82
C ALA A 132 11.37 3.71 23.08
N GLU A 133 10.32 2.90 22.93
CA GLU A 133 9.53 2.35 24.04
C GLU A 133 10.35 1.48 24.99
N ALA A 134 11.36 0.78 24.46
CA ALA A 134 12.33 0.02 25.25
C ALA A 134 13.42 0.89 25.90
N GLY A 135 13.36 2.22 25.76
CA GLY A 135 14.30 3.19 26.35
C GLY A 135 15.54 3.49 25.52
N ASN A 136 15.65 2.98 24.29
CA ASN A 136 16.80 3.20 23.39
C ASN A 136 16.58 4.38 22.43
N TRP A 137 16.00 5.48 22.90
CA TRP A 137 15.64 6.64 22.08
C TRP A 137 16.81 7.61 21.82
N GLU A 138 17.82 7.66 22.69
CA GLU A 138 18.91 8.66 22.63
C GLU A 138 20.09 8.27 21.73
N ASN A 139 20.25 6.98 21.41
CA ASN A 139 21.41 6.49 20.68
C ASN A 139 21.20 6.61 19.16
N ASN A 140 21.82 7.63 18.54
CA ASN A 140 21.70 7.82 17.10
C ASN A 140 22.35 6.71 16.27
N ASP A 141 23.43 6.07 16.75
CA ASP A 141 24.19 5.11 15.94
C ASP A 141 23.58 3.70 15.89
N SER A 142 22.67 3.37 16.82
CA SER A 142 22.10 2.02 16.92
C SER A 142 20.74 1.92 17.61
N GLY A 143 20.25 3.02 18.19
CA GLY A 143 18.96 3.13 18.86
C GLY A 143 17.82 3.46 17.89
N ALA A 144 16.74 4.01 18.41
CA ALA A 144 15.55 4.33 17.63
C ALA A 144 15.80 5.31 16.45
N PRO A 145 16.59 6.40 16.60
CA PRO A 145 16.86 7.30 15.49
C PRO A 145 17.58 6.61 14.32
N HIS A 146 18.41 5.60 14.58
CA HIS A 146 19.07 4.83 13.54
C HIS A 146 18.09 4.10 12.64
N ASN A 147 17.12 3.37 13.21
CA ASN A 147 16.11 2.68 12.40
C ASN A 147 15.15 3.68 11.73
N TRP A 148 14.90 4.82 12.36
CA TRP A 148 14.11 5.87 11.71
C TRP A 148 14.81 6.38 10.43
N ASP A 149 16.12 6.62 10.49
CA ASP A 149 16.96 6.95 9.33
C ASP A 149 17.00 5.82 8.28
N GLU A 150 17.09 4.56 8.71
CA GLU A 150 17.02 3.40 7.80
C GLU A 150 15.68 3.35 7.06
N GLY A 151 14.58 3.70 7.73
CA GLY A 151 13.26 3.85 7.11
C GLY A 151 13.27 4.87 5.97
N TRP A 152 13.86 6.05 6.19
CA TRP A 152 14.00 7.05 5.12
C TRP A 152 14.88 6.55 3.97
N ALA A 153 15.97 5.84 4.29
CA ALA A 153 16.87 5.27 3.29
C ALA A 153 16.15 4.25 2.37
N PHE A 154 15.21 3.46 2.90
CA PHE A 154 14.38 2.57 2.09
C PHE A 154 13.30 3.32 1.30
N PHE A 155 12.74 4.39 1.84
CA PHE A 155 11.64 5.10 1.20
C PHE A 155 12.10 6.05 0.08
N HIS A 156 13.07 6.89 0.38
CA HIS A 156 13.59 7.93 -0.52
C HIS A 156 14.89 7.48 -1.19
N GLY A 157 15.82 6.92 -0.40
CA GLY A 157 17.19 6.64 -0.84
C GLY A 157 17.95 7.92 -1.17
N PRO A 158 19.11 7.82 -1.84
CA PRO A 158 19.87 9.00 -2.23
C PRO A 158 19.20 9.74 -3.38
N ASP A 159 19.32 11.07 -3.42
CA ASP A 159 18.74 11.94 -4.46
C ASP A 159 19.10 11.45 -5.88
N GLU A 160 20.31 10.97 -6.13
CA GLU A 160 20.74 10.45 -7.44
C GLU A 160 20.01 9.16 -7.87
N ASN A 161 19.37 8.42 -6.95
CA ASN A 161 18.66 7.18 -7.23
C ASN A 161 17.17 7.20 -6.87
N VAL A 162 16.65 8.32 -6.35
CA VAL A 162 15.22 8.48 -5.96
C VAL A 162 14.24 8.09 -7.09
N GLY A 163 14.66 8.26 -8.34
CA GLY A 163 13.86 7.94 -9.54
C GLY A 163 13.52 6.46 -9.71
N CYS A 164 14.15 5.57 -8.94
CA CYS A 164 13.89 4.15 -8.99
C CYS A 164 12.99 3.66 -7.83
N GLY A 165 12.87 4.42 -6.74
CA GLY A 165 12.20 4.01 -5.49
C GLY A 165 10.74 4.48 -5.35
N PRO A 166 10.14 4.28 -4.15
CA PRO A 166 8.75 4.62 -3.85
C PRO A 166 8.37 6.08 -4.19
N VAL A 167 9.23 7.04 -3.86
CA VAL A 167 8.98 8.48 -4.11
C VAL A 167 8.72 8.77 -5.59
N SER A 168 9.40 8.08 -6.51
CA SER A 168 9.13 8.19 -7.95
C SER A 168 7.71 7.78 -8.31
N THR A 169 7.19 6.72 -7.68
CA THR A 169 5.81 6.26 -7.87
C THR A 169 4.85 7.31 -7.35
N LEU A 170 5.00 7.76 -6.11
CA LEU A 170 4.14 8.76 -5.48
C LEU A 170 4.03 10.03 -6.32
N ASN A 171 5.17 10.60 -6.73
CA ASN A 171 5.19 11.80 -7.54
C ASN A 171 4.49 11.60 -8.89
N LYS A 172 4.61 10.42 -9.51
CA LYS A 172 3.84 10.08 -10.73
C LYS A 172 2.35 9.93 -10.47
N ARG A 173 1.91 9.46 -9.31
CA ARG A 173 0.48 9.37 -8.97
C ARG A 173 -0.10 10.75 -8.73
N ALA A 174 0.62 11.62 -8.03
CA ALA A 174 0.19 12.99 -7.83
C ALA A 174 0.03 13.78 -9.13
N ASN A 175 0.92 13.54 -10.12
CA ASN A 175 0.76 14.10 -11.47
C ASN A 175 -0.58 13.71 -12.11
N ASP A 176 -0.98 12.46 -11.95
CA ASP A 176 -2.17 11.91 -12.62
C ASP A 176 -3.47 12.24 -11.88
N PHE A 177 -3.41 12.60 -10.59
CA PHE A 177 -4.57 12.84 -9.75
C PHE A 177 -4.73 14.31 -9.32
N GLY A 178 -3.81 15.17 -9.75
CA GLY A 178 -3.82 16.60 -9.39
C GLY A 178 -3.45 16.89 -7.93
N THR A 179 -2.75 15.97 -7.25
CA THR A 179 -2.45 16.05 -5.81
C THR A 179 -1.00 16.43 -5.53
N LYS A 180 -0.54 17.52 -6.17
CA LYS A 180 0.82 18.05 -6.04
C LYS A 180 0.89 19.28 -5.14
N THR A 181 2.08 19.48 -4.58
CA THR A 181 2.46 20.69 -3.86
C THR A 181 3.88 21.12 -4.22
N THR A 182 4.16 22.41 -4.10
CA THR A 182 5.49 23.00 -4.30
C THR A 182 6.16 23.16 -2.94
N THR A 183 7.35 22.57 -2.78
CA THR A 183 8.14 22.62 -1.54
C THR A 183 9.48 23.33 -1.79
N SER A 184 10.28 23.52 -0.73
CA SER A 184 11.65 24.04 -0.84
C SER A 184 12.59 23.11 -1.61
N PHE A 185 12.27 21.82 -1.69
CA PHE A 185 13.03 20.78 -2.40
C PHE A 185 12.38 20.37 -3.73
N GLY A 186 11.39 21.12 -4.21
CA GLY A 186 10.78 20.97 -5.53
C GLY A 186 9.29 20.62 -5.51
N ASP A 187 8.74 20.42 -6.71
CA ASP A 187 7.35 19.98 -6.88
C ASP A 187 7.24 18.47 -6.63
N VAL A 188 6.50 18.10 -5.59
CA VAL A 188 6.32 16.71 -5.15
C VAL A 188 4.83 16.38 -4.95
N ALA A 189 4.52 15.11 -4.73
CA ALA A 189 3.19 14.71 -4.29
C ALA A 189 2.87 15.29 -2.91
N ASN A 190 1.60 15.59 -2.64
CA ASN A 190 1.10 15.88 -1.30
C ASN A 190 1.47 14.76 -0.32
N THR A 191 1.40 13.51 -0.78
CA THR A 191 1.81 12.33 0.00
C THR A 191 3.32 12.31 0.28
N THR A 192 4.16 12.60 -0.71
CA THR A 192 5.62 12.71 -0.49
C THR A 192 5.93 13.80 0.52
N HIS A 193 5.33 14.98 0.39
CA HIS A 193 5.55 16.09 1.32
C HIS A 193 5.10 15.74 2.75
N ALA A 194 3.90 15.16 2.92
CA ALA A 194 3.40 14.75 4.23
C ALA A 194 4.28 13.66 4.87
N ILE A 195 4.82 12.74 4.07
CA ILE A 195 5.78 11.73 4.54
C ILE A 195 7.10 12.38 4.94
N THR A 196 7.66 13.30 4.15
CA THR A 196 8.88 14.03 4.52
C THR A 196 8.70 14.77 5.85
N ASP A 197 7.60 15.51 6.02
CA ASP A 197 7.31 16.24 7.27
C ASP A 197 7.16 15.29 8.46
N ALA A 198 6.48 14.16 8.26
CA ALA A 198 6.35 13.12 9.29
C ALA A 198 7.70 12.51 9.65
N MET A 199 8.57 12.26 8.68
CA MET A 199 9.90 11.72 8.92
C MET A 199 10.77 12.71 9.70
N VAL A 200 10.78 13.99 9.32
CA VAL A 200 11.52 15.04 10.05
C VAL A 200 10.95 15.22 11.47
N GLY A 201 9.63 15.33 11.61
CA GLY A 201 8.98 15.51 12.90
C GLY A 201 9.13 14.30 13.81
N GLY A 202 9.02 13.09 13.28
CA GLY A 202 9.17 11.84 14.02
C GLY A 202 10.60 11.62 14.52
N LEU A 203 11.62 11.99 13.74
CA LEU A 203 13.01 11.95 14.21
C LEU A 203 13.21 12.92 15.40
N ALA A 204 12.69 14.14 15.30
CA ALA A 204 12.77 15.12 16.38
C ALA A 204 12.00 14.65 17.63
N ALA A 205 10.84 14.02 17.46
CA ALA A 205 10.08 13.41 18.53
C ALA A 205 10.85 12.27 19.20
N LEU A 206 11.50 11.38 18.44
CA LEU A 206 12.37 10.33 18.99
C LEU A 206 13.50 10.91 19.84
N GLN A 207 14.19 11.94 19.36
CA GLN A 207 15.31 12.59 20.07
C GLN A 207 14.89 13.34 21.34
N THR A 208 13.59 13.58 21.52
CA THR A 208 13.00 14.20 22.72
C THR A 208 12.14 13.23 23.53
N ASN A 209 12.10 11.95 23.13
CA ASN A 209 11.26 10.90 23.72
C ASN A 209 9.77 11.27 23.78
N ASP A 210 9.26 11.95 22.75
CA ASP A 210 7.84 12.26 22.58
C ASP A 210 7.11 11.10 21.91
N SER A 211 6.49 10.24 22.74
CA SER A 211 5.79 9.05 22.27
C SER A 211 4.60 9.32 21.39
N THR A 212 3.89 10.43 21.61
CA THR A 212 2.77 10.79 20.74
C THR A 212 3.32 11.23 19.38
N GLY A 213 4.33 12.10 19.38
CA GLY A 213 4.92 12.63 18.16
C GLY A 213 5.46 11.56 17.21
N TYR A 214 6.25 10.59 17.70
CA TYR A 214 6.81 9.57 16.80
C TYR A 214 5.78 8.52 16.35
N ASN A 215 4.75 8.23 17.16
CA ASN A 215 3.67 7.31 16.77
C ASN A 215 2.76 7.94 15.71
N ASP A 216 2.37 9.20 15.91
CA ASP A 216 1.58 9.95 14.94
C ASP A 216 2.33 10.08 13.61
N ALA A 217 3.63 10.35 13.65
CA ALA A 217 4.48 10.39 12.47
C ALA A 217 4.47 9.05 11.70
N ALA A 218 4.65 7.91 12.38
CA ALA A 218 4.59 6.60 11.74
C ALA A 218 3.21 6.33 11.09
N GLY A 219 2.12 6.74 11.77
CA GLY A 219 0.76 6.67 11.23
C GLY A 219 0.56 7.53 9.97
N VAL A 220 1.12 8.74 9.94
CA VAL A 220 1.09 9.63 8.76
C VAL A 220 1.82 8.99 7.58
N VAL A 221 2.94 8.28 7.82
CA VAL A 221 3.66 7.57 6.75
C VAL A 221 2.77 6.49 6.11
N VAL A 222 2.16 5.62 6.93
CA VAL A 222 1.27 4.56 6.46
C VAL A 222 0.07 5.13 5.70
N LYS A 223 -0.59 6.16 6.25
CA LYS A 223 -1.74 6.83 5.61
C LYS A 223 -1.39 7.32 4.21
N ASN A 224 -0.26 7.99 4.04
CA ASN A 224 0.13 8.58 2.75
C ASN A 224 0.64 7.55 1.73
N VAL A 225 1.20 6.44 2.19
CA VAL A 225 1.43 5.25 1.36
C VAL A 225 0.08 4.75 0.81
N ILE A 226 -0.93 4.58 1.68
CA ILE A 226 -2.25 4.09 1.27
C ILE A 226 -2.92 5.01 0.25
N ILE A 227 -2.84 6.34 0.43
CA ILE A 227 -3.34 7.33 -0.55
C ILE A 227 -2.70 7.10 -1.92
N ALA A 228 -1.36 7.08 -1.97
CA ALA A 228 -0.64 7.03 -3.24
C ALA A 228 -0.84 5.71 -3.99
N TYR A 229 -0.86 4.58 -3.28
CA TYR A 229 -1.07 3.29 -3.92
C TYR A 229 -2.55 3.03 -4.22
N SER A 230 -3.50 3.67 -3.51
CA SER A 230 -4.90 3.72 -3.94
C SER A 230 -5.05 4.44 -5.28
N GLN A 231 -4.41 5.61 -5.45
CA GLN A 231 -4.34 6.30 -6.75
C GLN A 231 -3.74 5.41 -7.85
N ALA A 232 -2.71 4.63 -7.51
CA ALA A 232 -2.10 3.68 -8.44
C ALA A 232 -3.08 2.59 -8.86
N VAL A 233 -3.71 1.92 -7.90
CA VAL A 233 -4.69 0.86 -8.16
C VAL A 233 -5.84 1.39 -9.01
N LEU A 234 -6.47 2.51 -8.61
CA LEU A 234 -7.57 3.15 -9.35
C LEU A 234 -7.20 3.41 -10.81
N LYS A 235 -6.01 3.99 -11.06
CA LYS A 235 -5.55 4.23 -12.43
C LYS A 235 -5.42 2.91 -13.20
N TYR A 236 -4.73 1.93 -12.62
CA TYR A 236 -4.32 0.77 -13.39
C TYR A 236 -5.46 -0.21 -13.63
N THR A 237 -6.45 -0.29 -12.73
CA THR A 237 -7.71 -1.00 -13.01
C THR A 237 -8.56 -0.27 -14.05
N TYR A 238 -8.55 1.07 -14.05
CA TYR A 238 -9.24 1.86 -15.08
C TYR A 238 -8.63 1.67 -16.47
N LYS A 239 -7.30 1.55 -16.57
CA LYS A 239 -6.59 1.41 -17.86
C LYS A 239 -6.60 0.00 -18.47
N MET A 240 -7.18 -0.99 -17.79
CA MET A 240 -7.24 -2.37 -18.28
C MET A 240 -8.11 -2.56 -19.54
N ASP A 241 -8.82 -1.53 -19.99
CA ASP A 241 -9.50 -1.47 -21.29
C ASP A 241 -8.56 -1.33 -22.50
N SER A 242 -7.29 -1.02 -22.27
CA SER A 242 -6.32 -0.81 -23.34
C SER A 242 -6.14 -2.05 -24.23
N SER A 243 -6.35 -1.87 -25.53
CA SER A 243 -6.19 -2.95 -26.52
C SER A 243 -4.74 -3.43 -26.71
N THR A 244 -3.75 -2.67 -26.24
CA THR A 244 -2.32 -2.98 -26.40
C THR A 244 -1.61 -3.29 -25.08
N ASP A 245 -2.05 -2.67 -23.99
CA ASP A 245 -1.31 -2.67 -22.72
C ASP A 245 -2.13 -3.24 -21.55
N ALA A 246 -3.33 -3.78 -21.75
CA ALA A 246 -4.18 -4.29 -20.66
C ALA A 246 -3.44 -5.22 -19.70
N ALA A 247 -2.74 -6.25 -20.20
CA ALA A 247 -1.99 -7.19 -19.36
C ALA A 247 -0.85 -6.50 -18.59
N LYS A 248 -0.20 -5.51 -19.19
CA LYS A 248 0.82 -4.69 -18.53
C LYS A 248 0.19 -3.86 -17.40
N TYR A 249 -0.96 -3.23 -17.65
CA TYR A 249 -1.67 -2.45 -16.62
C TYR A 249 -2.23 -3.31 -15.50
N GLN A 250 -2.72 -4.51 -15.79
CA GLN A 250 -3.09 -5.49 -14.78
C GLN A 250 -1.87 -5.84 -13.90
N ALA A 251 -0.70 -6.06 -14.48
CA ALA A 251 0.54 -6.32 -13.73
C ALA A 251 1.00 -5.14 -12.85
N GLU A 252 0.87 -3.92 -13.36
CA GLU A 252 1.12 -2.71 -12.56
C GLU A 252 0.11 -2.60 -11.41
N GLY A 253 -1.18 -2.76 -11.69
CA GLY A 253 -2.26 -2.75 -10.69
C GLY A 253 -2.05 -3.81 -9.61
N TYR A 254 -1.71 -5.04 -10.01
CA TYR A 254 -1.38 -6.16 -9.13
C TYR A 254 -0.28 -5.76 -8.14
N ALA A 255 0.87 -5.27 -8.62
CA ALA A 255 1.99 -4.94 -7.75
C ALA A 255 1.68 -3.77 -6.80
N PHE A 256 0.90 -2.78 -7.26
CA PHE A 256 0.48 -1.67 -6.40
C PHE A 256 -0.56 -2.08 -5.36
N TRP A 257 -1.49 -2.97 -5.71
CA TRP A 257 -2.39 -3.58 -4.73
C TRP A 257 -1.61 -4.36 -3.68
N LYS A 258 -0.66 -5.21 -4.10
CA LYS A 258 0.22 -5.95 -3.18
C LYS A 258 1.04 -5.05 -2.24
N THR A 259 1.24 -3.77 -2.59
CA THR A 259 1.94 -2.79 -1.73
C THR A 259 1.07 -2.24 -0.59
N ILE A 260 -0.25 -2.41 -0.63
CA ILE A 260 -1.16 -1.93 0.43
C ILE A 260 -2.09 -3.01 0.96
N GLU A 261 -2.14 -4.19 0.33
CA GLU A 261 -3.10 -5.23 0.64
C GLU A 261 -3.11 -5.61 2.13
N ALA A 262 -1.93 -5.83 2.73
CA ALA A 262 -1.82 -6.17 4.15
C ALA A 262 -2.28 -5.05 5.12
N TYR A 263 -2.55 -3.85 4.61
CA TYR A 263 -3.04 -2.70 5.36
C TYR A 263 -4.47 -2.31 4.96
N ALA A 264 -4.97 -2.88 3.88
CA ALA A 264 -6.27 -2.54 3.30
C ALA A 264 -7.29 -3.66 3.50
N ALA A 265 -6.86 -4.92 3.41
CA ALA A 265 -7.76 -6.06 3.26
C ALA A 265 -8.81 -6.17 4.37
N ASP A 266 -8.38 -6.05 5.63
CA ASP A 266 -9.24 -6.14 6.82
C ASP A 266 -10.32 -5.05 6.87
N TYR A 267 -10.18 -3.99 6.06
CA TYR A 267 -11.15 -2.90 5.95
C TYR A 267 -12.00 -3.01 4.69
N THR A 268 -12.17 -4.21 4.13
CA THR A 268 -12.94 -4.42 2.88
C THR A 268 -14.10 -5.39 3.00
N ASP A 269 -14.62 -5.59 4.21
CA ASP A 269 -15.79 -6.42 4.44
C ASP A 269 -17.00 -5.88 3.69
N ALA A 270 -17.92 -6.79 3.35
CA ALA A 270 -19.15 -6.42 2.68
C ALA A 270 -20.36 -7.23 3.16
N CYS A 271 -21.51 -6.57 3.16
CA CYS A 271 -22.82 -7.17 3.32
C CYS A 271 -23.49 -7.32 1.96
N TYR A 272 -23.89 -8.53 1.63
CA TYR A 272 -24.66 -8.83 0.44
C TYR A 272 -26.15 -8.54 0.67
N ASN A 273 -26.84 -8.02 -0.34
CA ASN A 273 -28.28 -7.81 -0.32
C ASN A 273 -28.98 -8.88 -1.17
N ASN A 274 -29.82 -9.72 -0.55
CA ASN A 274 -30.46 -10.84 -1.26
C ASN A 274 -31.63 -10.44 -2.18
N LYS A 275 -32.09 -9.18 -2.14
CA LYS A 275 -33.17 -8.69 -3.00
C LYS A 275 -32.63 -8.07 -4.28
N THR A 276 -31.50 -7.37 -4.18
CA THR A 276 -30.85 -6.71 -5.32
C THR A 276 -29.66 -7.49 -5.88
N HIS A 277 -29.14 -8.47 -5.13
CA HIS A 277 -27.91 -9.18 -5.44
C HIS A 277 -26.68 -8.26 -5.53
N THR A 278 -26.68 -7.16 -4.76
CA THR A 278 -25.59 -6.17 -4.69
C THR A 278 -24.86 -6.23 -3.35
N MET A 279 -23.68 -5.63 -3.29
CA MET A 279 -22.86 -5.54 -2.06
C MET A 279 -22.89 -4.13 -1.47
N ALA A 280 -22.91 -4.03 -0.16
CA ALA A 280 -22.59 -2.82 0.60
C ALA A 280 -21.29 -3.05 1.37
N TYR A 281 -20.26 -2.25 1.10
CA TYR A 281 -18.93 -2.40 1.71
C TYR A 281 -18.93 -1.71 3.08
N VAL A 282 -18.77 -2.50 4.15
CA VAL A 282 -18.96 -2.10 5.55
C VAL A 282 -17.66 -1.89 6.32
N GLY A 283 -16.50 -2.09 5.70
CA GLY A 283 -15.21 -1.78 6.32
C GLY A 283 -14.64 -2.93 7.15
N ASP A 284 -14.17 -2.64 8.35
CA ASP A 284 -13.73 -3.65 9.34
C ASP A 284 -14.86 -3.83 10.35
N ALA A 285 -15.66 -4.87 10.11
CA ALA A 285 -16.75 -5.21 11.00
C ALA A 285 -16.32 -6.31 11.98
N VAL A 286 -16.61 -6.12 13.26
CA VAL A 286 -16.30 -7.10 14.31
C VAL A 286 -16.90 -8.47 14.00
N ASP A 287 -18.13 -8.51 13.47
CA ASP A 287 -18.79 -9.73 13.05
C ASP A 287 -19.94 -9.46 12.06
N ALA A 288 -20.59 -10.54 11.63
CA ALA A 288 -21.67 -10.53 10.64
C ALA A 288 -22.93 -9.76 11.08
N THR A 289 -23.12 -9.47 12.37
CA THR A 289 -24.28 -8.71 12.87
C THR A 289 -24.29 -7.26 12.37
N VAL A 290 -23.15 -6.75 11.89
CA VAL A 290 -23.12 -5.47 11.18
C VAL A 290 -24.16 -5.45 10.05
N CYS A 291 -24.37 -6.56 9.35
CA CYS A 291 -25.32 -6.63 8.23
C CYS A 291 -26.79 -6.55 8.68
N ASP A 292 -27.10 -6.85 9.95
CA ASP A 292 -28.44 -6.69 10.51
C ASP A 292 -28.80 -5.22 10.78
N ASN A 293 -27.82 -4.30 10.72
CA ASN A 293 -27.99 -2.90 11.11
C ASN A 293 -28.34 -1.95 9.95
N PHE A 294 -28.54 -2.48 8.74
CA PHE A 294 -29.12 -1.69 7.65
C PHE A 294 -30.60 -1.43 7.91
N SER A 295 -31.01 -0.18 7.78
CA SER A 295 -32.40 0.23 7.86
C SER A 295 -32.67 1.42 6.97
N TRP A 296 -33.91 1.55 6.50
CA TRP A 296 -34.34 2.70 5.75
C TRP A 296 -34.66 3.85 6.69
N TYR A 297 -34.06 5.00 6.39
CA TYR A 297 -34.27 6.23 7.13
C TYR A 297 -34.94 7.27 6.23
N THR A 298 -35.85 8.04 6.81
CA THR A 298 -36.54 9.15 6.16
C THR A 298 -36.31 10.41 6.99
N ASP A 299 -35.88 11.49 6.34
CA ASP A 299 -35.56 12.77 6.98
C ASP A 299 -34.67 12.65 8.23
N PHE A 300 -33.72 11.72 8.22
CA PHE A 300 -32.85 11.42 9.35
C PHE A 300 -31.71 12.45 9.48
N SER A 301 -31.54 12.98 10.68
CA SER A 301 -30.44 13.92 10.96
C SER A 301 -29.15 13.16 11.21
N MET A 302 -28.17 13.31 10.31
CA MET A 302 -26.82 12.76 10.45
C MET A 302 -25.88 13.64 11.29
N GLY A 303 -26.38 14.74 11.87
CA GLY A 303 -25.59 15.72 12.61
C GLY A 303 -24.83 16.68 11.67
N GLY A 304 -25.30 17.93 11.57
CA GLY A 304 -24.55 19.01 10.92
C GLY A 304 -24.71 19.14 9.39
N GLY A 305 -25.79 18.63 8.80
CA GLY A 305 -26.08 18.73 7.36
C GLY A 305 -27.57 18.59 7.01
N PRO A 306 -27.93 18.53 5.71
CA PRO A 306 -29.30 18.26 5.28
C PRO A 306 -29.77 16.88 5.77
N ALA A 307 -31.07 16.73 5.96
CA ALA A 307 -31.66 15.46 6.37
C ALA A 307 -31.42 14.38 5.30
N PHE A 308 -31.04 13.18 5.76
CA PHE A 308 -30.77 12.02 4.93
C PHE A 308 -32.03 11.17 4.75
N THR A 309 -32.29 10.75 3.52
CA THR A 309 -33.30 9.73 3.21
C THR A 309 -32.66 8.63 2.36
N GLY A 310 -32.68 7.39 2.84
CA GLY A 310 -32.06 6.25 2.17
C GLY A 310 -31.75 5.07 3.09
N CYS A 311 -31.08 4.06 2.54
CA CYS A 311 -30.64 2.88 3.29
C CYS A 311 -29.29 3.12 3.95
N TYR A 312 -29.24 2.98 5.27
CA TYR A 312 -28.04 3.30 6.04
C TYR A 312 -27.78 2.27 7.13
N ASN A 313 -26.51 1.98 7.35
CA ASN A 313 -26.03 1.19 8.47
C ASN A 313 -25.46 2.13 9.53
N VAL A 314 -26.09 2.16 10.71
CA VAL A 314 -25.67 3.04 11.81
C VAL A 314 -24.43 2.56 12.55
N VAL A 315 -24.05 1.29 12.41
CA VAL A 315 -22.87 0.71 13.06
C VAL A 315 -21.63 0.95 12.20
N SER A 316 -21.69 0.61 10.91
CA SER A 316 -20.56 0.81 9.99
C SER A 316 -20.54 2.20 9.35
N HIS A 317 -21.56 3.02 9.59
CA HIS A 317 -21.77 4.31 8.94
C HIS A 317 -21.80 4.22 7.39
N THR A 318 -22.26 3.09 6.84
CA THR A 318 -22.31 2.82 5.40
C THR A 318 -23.68 3.16 4.80
N VAL A 319 -23.68 3.87 3.67
CA VAL A 319 -24.90 4.05 2.84
C VAL A 319 -24.95 2.97 1.77
N ALA A 320 -26.05 2.22 1.70
CA ALA A 320 -26.32 1.32 0.58
C ALA A 320 -27.05 2.08 -0.53
N THR A 321 -26.46 2.14 -1.72
CA THR A 321 -27.02 2.84 -2.88
C THR A 321 -27.79 1.89 -3.80
N GLY A 322 -28.71 2.42 -4.60
CA GLY A 322 -29.47 1.62 -5.57
C GLY A 322 -30.52 0.67 -4.97
N VAL A 323 -30.85 0.82 -3.69
CA VAL A 323 -31.88 0.04 -2.99
C VAL A 323 -33.07 0.93 -2.63
N ASN A 324 -34.27 0.34 -2.60
CA ASN A 324 -35.47 0.98 -2.03
C ASN A 324 -35.71 0.57 -0.58
N GLU A 325 -36.74 1.13 0.06
CA GLU A 325 -37.09 0.87 1.47
C GLU A 325 -37.26 -0.61 1.81
N SER A 326 -38.05 -1.37 1.03
CA SER A 326 -38.24 -2.81 1.27
C SER A 326 -36.94 -3.60 1.06
N GLN A 327 -36.19 -3.29 0.00
CA GLN A 327 -34.89 -3.93 -0.26
C GLN A 327 -33.86 -3.64 0.82
N CYS A 328 -33.90 -2.45 1.43
CA CYS A 328 -33.04 -2.11 2.55
C CYS A 328 -33.40 -2.91 3.80
N ASN A 329 -34.66 -2.84 4.21
CA ASN A 329 -35.13 -3.41 5.48
C ASN A 329 -35.18 -4.95 5.47
N GLU A 330 -35.29 -5.59 4.30
CA GLU A 330 -35.43 -7.04 4.18
C GLU A 330 -34.26 -7.72 3.44
N GLY A 331 -33.39 -6.95 2.79
CA GLY A 331 -32.37 -7.50 1.90
C GLY A 331 -31.04 -7.81 2.57
N PHE A 332 -30.72 -7.08 3.64
CA PHE A 332 -29.53 -7.30 4.45
C PHE A 332 -29.84 -8.10 5.72
N GLY A 333 -28.81 -8.73 6.27
CA GLY A 333 -28.85 -9.46 7.53
C GLY A 333 -27.56 -10.26 7.67
N ALA A 334 -27.27 -10.84 8.84
CA ALA A 334 -26.12 -11.73 9.02
C ALA A 334 -26.30 -13.04 8.23
N VAL A 335 -27.54 -13.54 8.18
CA VAL A 335 -27.94 -14.76 7.47
C VAL A 335 -29.20 -14.49 6.65
N GLY A 336 -29.19 -14.90 5.38
CA GLY A 336 -30.30 -14.71 4.45
C GLY A 336 -31.47 -15.67 4.71
N SER A 337 -32.59 -15.45 4.02
CA SER A 337 -33.80 -16.26 4.15
C SER A 337 -33.62 -17.75 3.76
N THR A 338 -32.56 -18.06 3.01
CA THR A 338 -32.16 -19.43 2.63
C THR A 338 -31.17 -20.08 3.60
N GLY A 339 -30.79 -19.38 4.69
CA GLY A 339 -29.78 -19.84 5.64
C GLY A 339 -28.34 -19.59 5.20
N MET A 340 -28.11 -18.88 4.09
CA MET A 340 -26.77 -18.56 3.60
C MET A 340 -26.18 -17.33 4.31
N PRO A 341 -24.87 -17.34 4.66
CA PRO A 341 -24.17 -16.15 5.15
C PRO A 341 -24.27 -15.01 4.14
N MET A 342 -24.51 -13.81 4.66
CA MET A 342 -24.68 -12.59 3.87
C MET A 342 -23.57 -11.57 4.17
N TYR A 343 -22.77 -11.84 5.20
CA TYR A 343 -21.53 -11.13 5.50
C TYR A 343 -20.35 -11.84 4.83
N TYR A 344 -19.46 -11.06 4.22
CA TYR A 344 -18.25 -11.51 3.57
C TYR A 344 -17.07 -10.71 4.10
N ASN A 345 -16.20 -11.39 4.84
CA ASN A 345 -14.96 -10.81 5.30
C ASN A 345 -14.01 -10.58 4.12
N ASN A 346 -13.33 -9.43 4.10
CA ASN A 346 -12.31 -9.06 3.11
C ASN A 346 -12.80 -9.21 1.65
N TYR A 347 -14.09 -8.94 1.41
CA TYR A 347 -14.72 -9.14 0.10
C TYR A 347 -14.08 -8.24 -0.96
N GLY A 348 -13.88 -6.95 -0.68
CA GLY A 348 -13.25 -6.03 -1.62
C GLY A 348 -11.82 -6.46 -1.99
N ALA A 349 -11.03 -6.92 -1.02
CA ALA A 349 -9.70 -7.49 -1.28
C ALA A 349 -9.76 -8.75 -2.15
N THR A 350 -10.72 -9.64 -1.89
CA THR A 350 -10.95 -10.84 -2.71
C THR A 350 -11.29 -10.47 -4.16
N GLN A 351 -12.14 -9.45 -4.36
CA GLN A 351 -12.48 -8.96 -5.70
C GLN A 351 -11.30 -8.28 -6.38
N MET A 352 -10.51 -7.50 -5.65
CA MET A 352 -9.29 -6.88 -6.16
C MET A 352 -8.27 -7.94 -6.63
N ASN A 353 -8.05 -8.98 -5.83
CA ASN A 353 -7.17 -10.10 -6.18
C ASN A 353 -7.68 -10.88 -7.40
N SER A 354 -9.00 -11.11 -7.50
CA SER A 354 -9.60 -11.76 -8.66
C SER A 354 -9.46 -10.91 -9.93
N LEU A 355 -9.67 -9.60 -9.82
CA LEU A 355 -9.56 -8.66 -10.94
C LEU A 355 -8.11 -8.57 -11.46
N LEU A 356 -7.16 -8.53 -10.54
CA LEU A 356 -5.74 -8.38 -10.82
C LEU A 356 -5.00 -9.72 -10.97
N ASN A 357 -5.74 -10.83 -11.10
CA ASN A 357 -5.16 -12.14 -11.35
C ASN A 357 -4.50 -12.17 -12.74
N LEU A 358 -3.17 -12.21 -12.76
CA LEU A 358 -2.35 -12.16 -13.98
C LEU A 358 -2.55 -13.37 -14.91
N THR A 359 -3.14 -14.45 -14.40
CA THR A 359 -3.49 -15.66 -15.18
C THR A 359 -4.89 -15.59 -15.78
N ASP A 360 -5.72 -14.63 -15.34
CA ASP A 360 -7.10 -14.46 -15.82
C ASP A 360 -7.16 -13.38 -16.91
N ALA A 361 -7.03 -13.82 -18.16
CA ALA A 361 -7.17 -12.95 -19.32
C ALA A 361 -8.60 -12.44 -19.54
N SER A 362 -9.62 -12.99 -18.86
CA SER A 362 -11.02 -12.56 -19.03
C SER A 362 -11.30 -11.18 -18.43
N GLN A 363 -10.43 -10.70 -17.54
CA GLN A 363 -10.52 -9.34 -16.98
C GLN A 363 -9.97 -8.27 -17.92
N LEU A 364 -9.27 -8.65 -19.00
CA LEU A 364 -8.63 -7.70 -19.91
C LEU A 364 -9.64 -7.10 -20.90
N GLY A 365 -9.40 -5.85 -21.32
CA GLY A 365 -10.28 -5.14 -22.26
C GLY A 365 -11.47 -4.44 -21.59
N THR A 366 -11.46 -4.33 -20.26
CA THR A 366 -12.48 -3.63 -19.47
C THR A 366 -11.84 -2.65 -18.49
N SER A 367 -12.43 -1.46 -18.34
CA SER A 367 -12.09 -0.51 -17.29
C SER A 367 -12.88 -0.83 -16.04
N TYR A 368 -12.22 -0.83 -14.89
CA TYR A 368 -12.87 -1.10 -13.60
C TYR A 368 -12.73 0.09 -12.66
N ASP A 369 -13.87 0.56 -12.17
CA ASP A 369 -13.94 1.45 -11.01
C ASP A 369 -13.99 0.60 -9.73
N VAL A 370 -12.89 0.62 -8.98
CA VAL A 370 -12.73 -0.13 -7.72
C VAL A 370 -12.81 0.79 -6.50
N SER A 371 -13.24 2.05 -6.67
CA SER A 371 -13.34 3.04 -5.58
C SER A 371 -14.24 2.55 -4.44
N ALA A 372 -15.34 1.85 -4.74
CA ALA A 372 -16.22 1.27 -3.74
C ALA A 372 -15.53 0.23 -2.83
N TRP A 373 -14.49 -0.46 -3.34
CA TRP A 373 -13.73 -1.46 -2.57
C TRP A 373 -12.71 -0.79 -1.63
N LEU A 374 -12.21 0.38 -2.02
CA LEU A 374 -11.20 1.13 -1.27
C LEU A 374 -11.80 2.18 -0.32
N ALA A 375 -13.04 2.64 -0.56
CA ALA A 375 -13.67 3.68 0.24
C ALA A 375 -13.72 3.38 1.75
N PRO A 376 -14.04 2.16 2.21
CA PRO A 376 -14.01 1.87 3.64
C PRO A 376 -12.58 1.84 4.22
N VAL A 377 -11.59 1.44 3.41
CA VAL A 377 -10.16 1.56 3.76
C VAL A 377 -9.82 3.03 3.97
N TRP A 378 -10.23 3.91 3.05
CA TRP A 378 -9.98 5.34 3.17
C TRP A 378 -10.64 5.92 4.43
N ALA A 379 -11.88 5.53 4.72
CA ALA A 379 -12.57 5.95 5.94
C ALA A 379 -11.82 5.51 7.21
N HIS A 380 -11.31 4.29 7.27
CA HIS A 380 -10.53 3.78 8.39
C HIS A 380 -9.30 4.65 8.68
N TYR A 381 -8.55 5.03 7.65
CA TYR A 381 -7.35 5.88 7.79
C TYR A 381 -7.66 7.39 7.79
N GLY A 382 -8.93 7.79 7.85
CA GLY A 382 -9.34 9.20 7.78
C GLY A 382 -8.87 9.90 6.49
N ILE A 383 -8.82 9.16 5.38
CA ILE A 383 -8.50 9.63 4.03
C ILE A 383 -9.80 10.10 3.37
N THR A 384 -9.76 11.28 2.77
CA THR A 384 -10.90 11.90 2.07
C THR A 384 -10.76 11.76 0.56
N ALA A 385 -11.84 12.06 -0.17
CA ALA A 385 -11.80 12.13 -1.63
C ALA A 385 -10.80 13.21 -2.13
N ASP A 386 -10.63 14.31 -1.40
CA ASP A 386 -9.68 15.37 -1.75
C ASP A 386 -8.23 14.90 -1.61
N ASP A 387 -7.93 14.04 -0.63
CA ASP A 387 -6.61 13.42 -0.47
C ASP A 387 -6.28 12.49 -1.66
N ILE A 388 -7.28 11.74 -2.14
CA ILE A 388 -7.12 10.86 -3.32
C ILE A 388 -7.00 11.69 -4.60
N GLY A 389 -7.75 12.78 -4.72
CA GLY A 389 -7.85 13.57 -5.93
C GLY A 389 -8.71 12.91 -7.01
N SER A 390 -8.58 13.40 -8.25
CA SER A 390 -9.36 12.90 -9.40
C SER A 390 -8.42 12.50 -10.53
N TYR A 391 -8.54 11.27 -11.01
CA TYR A 391 -7.75 10.80 -12.14
C TYR A 391 -8.10 11.61 -13.40
N SER A 392 -7.10 12.32 -13.94
CA SER A 392 -7.23 13.23 -15.09
C SER A 392 -6.75 12.63 -16.40
#